data_AF-A0A498NTS9-F1
#
_entry.id   AF-A0A498NTS9-F1
#
_cell.length_a   1.000
_cell.length_b   1.000
_cell.length_c   1.000
_cell.angle_alpha   90.00
_cell.angle_beta   90.00
_cell.angle_gamma   90.00
#
_symmetry.space_group_name_H-M   'P 1'
#
loop_
_entity.id
_entity.type
_entity.pdbx_description
1 polymer ?
#
loop_
_entity_poly.entity_id
_entity_poly.type
_entity_poly.pdbx_seq_one_letter_code
_entity_poly.pdbx_strand_id
1 'polypeptide(L)' 'MILVGFLLVNGNIPDCESGQFQCRNGRCIPTPWRCDDDDDCSDNSDEENCLPNSNHRALCLKMKWALR' A
#
# COMPACT_ATOMS: atom_id res chain seq x y z
N MET A 1 -26.72 -25.55 5.60
CA MET A 1 -27.10 -25.23 4.20
C MET A 1 -27.66 -23.81 4.20
N ILE A 2 -26.80 -22.85 3.86
CA ILE A 2 -27.06 -21.51 3.28
C ILE A 2 -28.26 -20.77 3.91
N LEU A 3 -28.05 -19.72 4.72
CA LEU A 3 -28.04 -18.34 4.22
C LEU A 3 -27.37 -17.40 5.25
N VAL A 4 -26.03 -17.36 5.29
CA VAL A 4 -25.33 -16.18 5.83
C VAL A 4 -25.05 -15.21 4.68
N GLY A 5 -26.12 -14.79 4.01
CA GLY A 5 -26.13 -13.81 2.92
C GLY A 5 -26.38 -12.37 3.39
N PHE A 6 -26.14 -12.06 4.67
CA PHE A 6 -26.23 -10.70 5.23
C PHE A 6 -24.99 -10.31 6.07
N LEU A 7 -23.97 -11.18 6.11
CA LEU A 7 -22.68 -10.93 6.79
C LEU A 7 -21.49 -11.32 5.89
N LEU A 8 -21.54 -10.99 4.61
CA LEU A 8 -20.36 -11.06 3.74
C LEU A 8 -19.59 -9.73 3.70
N VAL A 9 -19.30 -9.17 4.87
CA VAL A 9 -17.93 -8.72 5.10
C VAL A 9 -17.35 -9.65 6.16
N ASN A 10 -17.08 -10.88 5.72
CA ASN A 10 -16.02 -11.69 6.32
C ASN A 10 -14.67 -11.19 5.77
N GLY A 11 -14.41 -9.89 5.94
CA GLY A 11 -13.14 -9.25 5.60
C GLY A 11 -12.18 -9.34 6.78
N ASN A 12 -11.95 -10.54 7.32
CA ASN A 12 -10.70 -10.80 8.03
C ASN A 12 -9.66 -11.13 6.95
N ILE A 13 -9.20 -10.09 6.27
CA ILE A 13 -7.97 -10.17 5.50
C ILE A 13 -6.87 -9.70 6.47
N PRO A 14 -6.01 -10.59 7.02
CA PRO A 14 -4.80 -10.19 7.74
C PRO A 14 -3.68 -9.77 6.79
N ASP A 15 -4.03 -9.39 5.57
CA ASP A 15 -3.18 -8.80 4.55
C ASP A 15 -3.83 -7.48 4.20
N CYS A 16 -3.04 -6.45 3.92
CA CYS A 16 -3.49 -5.08 3.74
C CYS A 16 -4.75 -4.93 2.85
N GLU A 17 -5.51 -3.84 3.03
CA GLU A 17 -6.75 -3.59 2.28
C GLU A 17 -6.51 -3.66 0.75
N SER A 18 -7.55 -3.97 -0.04
CA SER A 18 -7.42 -3.92 -1.51
C SER A 18 -6.93 -2.55 -1.98
N GLY A 19 -5.71 -2.50 -2.53
CA GLY A 19 -5.03 -1.24 -2.90
C GLY A 19 -3.95 -0.78 -1.91
N GLN A 20 -3.60 -1.62 -0.94
CA GLN A 20 -2.45 -1.44 -0.05
C GLN A 20 -1.39 -2.51 -0.33
N PHE A 21 -0.12 -2.12 -0.15
CA PHE A 21 1.06 -2.96 -0.21
C PHE A 21 1.52 -3.29 1.22
N GLN A 22 1.87 -4.55 1.45
CA GLN A 22 2.43 -5.01 2.71
C GLN A 22 3.95 -4.94 2.67
N CYS A 23 4.50 -4.11 3.55
CA CYS A 23 5.92 -4.00 3.84
C CYS A 23 6.47 -5.29 4.45
N ARG A 24 7.78 -5.48 4.37
CA ARG A 24 8.46 -6.64 4.95
C ARG A 24 8.32 -6.68 6.49
N ASN A 25 8.24 -5.52 7.14
CA ASN A 25 7.95 -5.41 8.57
C ASN A 25 6.47 -5.66 8.95
N GLY A 26 5.59 -5.96 7.99
CA GLY A 26 4.17 -6.20 8.21
C GLY A 26 3.31 -4.92 8.26
N ARG A 27 3.89 -3.73 8.03
CA ARG A 27 3.14 -2.49 7.84
C ARG A 27 2.38 -2.51 6.52
N CYS A 28 1.24 -1.85 6.49
CA CYS A 28 0.49 -1.60 5.27
C CYS A 28 0.66 -0.15 4.85
N ILE A 29 1.03 0.05 3.59
CA ILE A 29 1.06 1.36 2.93
C ILE A 29 0.16 1.32 1.69
N PRO A 30 -0.38 2.44 1.22
CA PRO A 30 -1.04 2.51 -0.08
C PRO A 30 -0.12 2.01 -1.21
N THR A 31 -0.65 1.21 -2.14
CA THR A 31 0.08 0.83 -3.37
C THR A 31 0.71 2.01 -4.14
N PRO A 32 0.12 3.22 -4.22
CA PRO A 32 0.77 4.35 -4.88
C PRO A 32 2.02 4.88 -4.17
N TRP A 33 2.27 4.50 -2.91
CA TRP A 33 3.47 4.89 -2.17
C TRP A 33 4.65 3.95 -2.43
N ARG A 34 4.44 2.86 -3.17
CA ARG A 34 5.53 1.97 -3.57
C ARG A 34 6.34 2.61 -4.69
N CYS A 35 7.66 2.64 -4.59
CA CYS A 35 8.57 3.20 -5.60
C CYS A 35 8.36 4.71 -5.82
N ASP A 36 8.19 5.46 -4.73
CA ASP A 36 7.95 6.90 -4.73
C ASP A 36 9.14 7.75 -4.23
N ASP A 37 10.32 7.12 -4.12
CA ASP A 37 11.58 7.70 -3.63
C ASP A 37 11.53 8.11 -2.12
N ASP A 38 10.53 7.65 -1.35
CA ASP A 38 10.38 7.88 0.11
C ASP A 38 10.27 6.54 0.86
N ASP A 39 10.79 6.48 2.09
CA ASP A 39 10.64 5.29 2.95
C ASP A 39 9.35 5.37 3.76
N ASP A 40 8.23 4.94 3.16
CA ASP A 40 6.94 4.86 3.85
C ASP A 40 6.82 3.57 4.69
N CYS A 41 7.54 2.50 4.32
CA CYS A 41 7.58 1.28 5.12
C CYS A 41 8.38 1.41 6.43
N SER A 42 9.28 2.39 6.57
CA SER A 42 10.30 2.49 7.63
C SER A 42 11.34 1.36 7.64
N ASP A 43 11.33 0.50 6.62
CA ASP A 43 12.32 -0.53 6.34
C ASP A 43 12.75 -0.52 4.87
N ASN A 44 12.31 0.49 4.11
CA ASN A 44 12.57 0.70 2.68
C ASN A 44 12.09 -0.44 1.75
N SER A 45 11.29 -1.39 2.24
CA SER A 45 10.82 -2.52 1.44
C SER A 45 9.82 -2.13 0.33
N ASP A 46 9.25 -0.94 0.42
CA ASP A 46 8.46 -0.27 -0.62
C ASP A 46 9.29 0.27 -1.77
N GLU A 47 10.55 0.62 -1.53
CA GLU A 47 11.49 1.10 -2.54
C GLU A 47 12.39 -0.03 -3.08
N GLU A 48 12.24 -1.25 -2.55
CA GLU A 48 12.90 -2.44 -3.06
C GLU A 48 12.20 -2.98 -4.32
N ASN A 49 13.00 -3.46 -5.29
CA ASN A 49 12.53 -4.09 -6.53
C ASN A 49 11.60 -3.17 -7.36
N CYS A 50 11.97 -1.90 -7.44
CA CYS A 50 11.38 -0.94 -8.37
C CYS A 50 11.98 -1.12 -9.76
N LEU A 51 11.12 -1.36 -10.75
CA LEU A 51 11.58 -1.41 -12.13
C LEU A 51 12.03 0.00 -12.54
N PRO A 52 13.12 0.18 -13.32
CA PRO A 52 13.61 1.50 -13.74
C PRO A 52 12.57 2.36 -14.50
N ASN A 53 11.44 1.74 -14.89
CA ASN A 53 10.35 2.35 -15.63
C ASN A 53 9.04 2.36 -14.83
N SER A 54 9.07 2.15 -13.51
CA SER A 54 7.87 2.27 -12.68
C SER A 54 7.41 3.74 -12.69
N ASN A 55 6.33 4.00 -13.43
CA ASN A 55 5.68 5.31 -13.61
C ASN A 55 5.18 5.97 -12.32
N HIS A 56 5.60 5.48 -11.15
CA HIS A 56 5.18 5.97 -9.83
C HIS A 56 5.89 7.28 -9.47
N ARG A 57 7.02 7.58 -10.11
CA ARG A 57 7.72 8.88 -10.00
C ARG A 57 6.90 10.07 -10.51
N ALA A 58 5.83 9.82 -11.28
CA ALA A 58 4.99 10.87 -11.87
C ALA A 58 3.79 11.28 -10.98
N LEU A 59 3.49 10.54 -9.92
CA LEU A 59 2.45 10.90 -8.96
C LEU A 59 3.07 11.65 -7.78
N CYS A 60 3.73 12.78 -8.07
CA CYS A 60 3.93 13.84 -7.09
C CYS A 60 2.57 14.48 -6.72
N LEU A 61 1.64 13.65 -6.26
CA LEU A 61 0.55 13.97 -5.36
C LEU A 61 0.95 13.58 -3.93
N LYS A 62 2.26 13.52 -3.61
CA LYS A 62 2.74 13.68 -2.23
C LYS A 62 2.27 15.06 -1.76
N MET A 63 1.03 15.11 -1.29
CA MET A 63 0.48 16.10 -0.38
C MET A 63 1.24 16.07 0.97
N LYS A 64 2.37 15.36 1.07
CA LYS A 64 3.24 15.22 2.24
C LYS A 64 4.09 16.49 2.50
N TRP A 65 4.19 17.42 1.54
CA TRP A 65 4.83 18.74 1.71
C TRP A 65 3.87 19.93 1.52
N ALA A 66 2.55 19.70 1.44
CA ALA A 66 1.56 20.78 1.43
C ALA A 66 0.98 21.10 2.82
N LEU A 67 1.35 20.36 3.88
CA LEU A 67 0.93 20.61 5.27
C LEU A 67 2.02 20.30 6.32
N ARG A 68 3.28 20.64 6.06
CA ARG A 68 4.25 20.86 7.14
C ARG A 68 5.12 22.08 6.89
#